data_AF-A0A9E6D3V3-F1
#
_entry.id   AF-A0A9E6D3V3-F1
#
_cell.length_a   1.000
_cell.length_b   1.000
_cell.length_c   1.000
_cell.angle_alpha   90.00
_cell.angle_beta   90.00
_cell.angle_gamma   90.00
#
_symmetry.space_group_name_H-M   'P 1'
#
loop_
_entity.id
_entity.type
_entity.pdbx_description
1 polymer ?
#
loop_
_entity_poly.entity_id
_entity_poly.type
_entity_poly.pdbx_seq_one_letter_code
_entity_poly.pdbx_strand_id
1 'polypeptide(L)'
;MMTQPQTTERNKYNIIYYILAMVCTVAFFMHEFVQDQSEEYRFSYNTHLQAKKQRTIKLNELKESAKNATEYAAYLVEKNKTSNAFSELKAVMKKESFLGFKNIQHFLGEFGWAFGLLIYSLFNLSLAFARKNKSLKGEIILHSSLIFIALYFINWDFQKANDYSKTTYVLYAIVIAIIIVYGTYLLVNHKNNYINTLKGSVRSLIDFISIKAKNKYVSEEDKLEYTKDYLAELKNTRKNG
;
A
#
# COMPACT_ATOMS: atom_id res chain seq x y z
N MET A 1 2.27 -45.24 -17.04
CA MET A 1 1.43 -44.01 -17.03
C MET A 1 1.35 -43.53 -15.59
N MET A 2 2.12 -42.52 -15.20
CA MET A 2 2.07 -41.92 -13.87
C MET A 2 1.45 -40.52 -13.99
N THR A 3 0.27 -40.35 -13.44
CA THR A 3 -0.39 -39.06 -13.27
C THR A 3 0.34 -38.28 -12.18
N GLN A 4 1.00 -37.18 -12.55
CA GLN A 4 1.64 -36.33 -11.55
C GLN A 4 0.63 -35.54 -10.72
N PRO A 5 0.71 -35.57 -9.37
CA PRO A 5 -0.11 -34.74 -8.49
C PRO A 5 0.51 -33.33 -8.37
N GLN A 6 0.41 -32.50 -9.42
CA GLN A 6 0.94 -31.12 -9.39
C GLN A 6 -0.09 -30.05 -8.96
N THR A 7 -1.37 -30.39 -8.84
CA THR A 7 -2.43 -29.39 -8.60
C THR A 7 -2.61 -29.03 -7.12
N THR A 8 -2.30 -29.92 -6.19
CA THR A 8 -2.54 -29.72 -4.74
C THR A 8 -1.51 -28.81 -4.08
N GLU A 9 -0.22 -28.89 -4.44
CA GLU A 9 0.80 -27.99 -3.87
C GLU A 9 0.60 -26.54 -4.31
N ARG A 10 0.18 -26.32 -5.56
CA ARG A 10 0.00 -25.00 -6.15
C ARG A 10 -1.11 -24.16 -5.48
N ASN A 11 -2.16 -24.81 -4.96
CA ASN A 11 -3.22 -24.12 -4.23
C ASN A 11 -2.80 -23.68 -2.82
N LYS A 12 -1.87 -24.41 -2.17
CA LYS A 12 -1.37 -24.04 -0.83
C LYS A 12 -0.65 -22.69 -0.85
N TYR A 13 0.16 -22.44 -1.87
CA TYR A 13 0.88 -21.16 -2.03
C TYR A 13 -0.04 -19.97 -2.32
N ASN A 14 -1.26 -20.19 -2.82
CA ASN A 14 -2.19 -19.07 -3.00
C ASN A 14 -2.84 -18.65 -1.69
N ILE A 15 -3.20 -19.63 -0.86
CA ILE A 15 -3.82 -19.41 0.45
C ILE A 15 -2.87 -18.63 1.38
N ILE A 16 -1.56 -18.90 1.33
CA ILE A 16 -0.59 -18.19 2.17
C ILE A 16 -0.54 -16.69 1.88
N TYR A 17 -0.67 -16.28 0.60
CA TYR A 17 -0.69 -14.85 0.24
C TYR A 17 -1.97 -14.16 0.71
N TYR A 18 -3.12 -14.84 0.67
CA TYR A 18 -4.38 -14.32 1.21
C TYR A 18 -4.30 -14.14 2.72
N ILE A 19 -3.79 -15.15 3.44
CA ILE A 19 -3.59 -15.07 4.89
C ILE A 19 -2.60 -13.96 5.22
N LEU A 20 -1.49 -13.85 4.49
CA LEU A 20 -0.49 -12.81 4.73
C LEU A 20 -1.09 -11.41 4.49
N ALA A 21 -1.84 -11.20 3.40
CA ALA A 21 -2.50 -9.93 3.13
C ALA A 21 -3.52 -9.57 4.24
N MET A 22 -4.29 -10.55 4.71
CA MET A 22 -5.23 -10.38 5.82
C MET A 22 -4.51 -10.03 7.13
N VAL A 23 -3.45 -10.76 7.47
CA VAL A 23 -2.63 -10.51 8.68
C VAL A 23 -1.97 -9.14 8.61
N CYS A 24 -1.39 -8.75 7.48
CA CYS A 24 -0.80 -7.42 7.30
C CYS A 24 -1.85 -6.32 7.47
N THR A 25 -3.06 -6.50 6.92
CA THR A 25 -4.15 -5.53 7.05
C THR A 25 -4.66 -5.43 8.49
N VAL A 26 -4.86 -6.56 9.17
CA VAL A 26 -5.33 -6.58 10.57
C VAL A 26 -4.26 -6.04 11.51
N ALA A 27 -3.00 -6.46 11.36
CA ALA A 27 -1.88 -5.95 12.15
C ALA A 27 -1.71 -4.43 11.94
N PHE A 28 -1.92 -3.95 10.72
CA PHE A 28 -1.91 -2.52 10.41
C PHE A 28 -2.97 -1.76 11.21
N PHE A 29 -4.23 -2.22 11.26
CA PHE A 29 -5.28 -1.54 12.03
C PHE A 29 -5.27 -1.86 13.53
N MET A 30 -4.45 -2.81 13.99
CA MET A 30 -4.45 -3.23 15.39
C MET A 30 -4.01 -2.12 16.34
N HIS A 31 -3.12 -1.21 15.91
CA HIS A 31 -2.62 -0.12 16.74
C HIS A 31 -3.74 0.86 17.16
N GLU A 32 -4.78 1.07 16.34
CA GLU A 32 -5.94 1.91 16.67
C GLU A 32 -6.77 1.36 17.85
N PHE A 33 -6.67 0.06 18.14
CA PHE A 33 -7.35 -0.59 19.25
C PHE A 33 -6.50 -0.67 20.52
N VAL A 34 -5.22 -0.32 20.43
CA VAL A 34 -4.31 -0.25 21.57
C VAL A 34 -4.28 1.20 22.06
N GLN A 35 -4.48 1.42 23.35
CA GLN A 35 -4.37 2.76 23.91
C GLN A 35 -2.91 3.23 23.80
N ASP A 36 -2.67 4.43 23.26
CA ASP A 36 -1.33 5.02 23.08
C ASP A 36 -0.49 5.09 24.37
N GLN A 37 -1.15 5.09 25.53
CA GLN A 37 -0.51 5.25 26.83
C GLN A 37 -1.17 4.34 27.86
N SER A 38 -0.36 3.77 28.75
CA SER A 38 -0.87 3.01 29.90
C SER A 38 -1.70 3.92 30.83
N GLU A 39 -2.63 3.32 31.55
CA GLU A 39 -3.41 4.05 32.56
C GLU A 39 -2.50 4.68 33.63
N GLU A 40 -1.43 3.97 34.01
CA GLU A 40 -0.42 4.47 34.94
C GLU A 40 0.30 5.70 34.39
N TYR A 41 0.73 5.68 33.13
CA TYR A 41 1.34 6.85 32.50
C TYR A 41 0.38 8.02 32.48
N ARG A 42 -0.88 7.80 32.07
CA ARG A 42 -1.92 8.85 32.06
C ARG A 42 -2.15 9.42 33.45
N PHE A 43 -2.20 8.57 34.47
CA PHE A 43 -2.34 8.98 35.87
C PHE A 43 -1.14 9.82 36.32
N SER A 44 0.09 9.32 36.19
CA SER A 44 1.31 10.05 36.58
C SER A 44 1.48 11.36 35.82
N TYR A 45 1.12 11.38 34.53
CA TYR A 45 1.13 12.59 33.71
C TYR A 45 0.12 13.62 34.23
N ASN A 46 -1.11 13.20 34.55
CA ASN A 46 -2.11 14.08 35.14
C ASN A 46 -1.70 14.59 36.52
N THR A 47 -1.14 13.75 37.38
CA THR A 47 -0.60 14.15 38.69
C THR A 47 0.56 15.13 38.53
N HIS A 48 1.46 14.92 37.58
CA HIS A 48 2.52 15.86 37.25
C HIS A 48 1.95 17.22 36.79
N LEU A 49 0.94 17.21 35.92
CA LEU A 49 0.27 18.44 35.46
C LEU A 49 -0.38 19.20 36.62
N GLN A 50 -1.04 18.50 37.55
CA GLN A 50 -1.62 19.11 38.75
C GLN A 50 -0.53 19.68 39.67
N ALA A 51 0.54 18.94 39.95
CA ALA A 51 1.66 19.41 40.76
C ALA A 51 2.35 20.63 40.12
N LYS A 52 2.54 20.63 38.80
CA LYS A 52 3.06 21.77 38.03
C LYS A 52 2.15 22.98 38.15
N LYS A 53 0.82 22.80 38.10
CA LYS A 53 -0.16 23.87 38.31
C LYS A 53 -0.03 24.46 39.72
N GLN A 54 0.03 23.63 40.76
CA GLN A 54 0.18 24.08 42.15
C GLN A 54 1.52 24.81 42.37
N ARG A 55 2.63 24.26 41.86
CA ARG A 55 3.94 24.92 41.88
C ARG A 55 3.88 26.29 41.22
N THR A 56 3.15 26.42 40.11
CA THR A 56 3.00 27.70 39.40
C THR A 56 2.23 28.72 40.23
N ILE A 57 1.16 28.30 40.93
CA ILE A 57 0.41 29.16 41.85
C ILE A 57 1.31 29.66 42.98
N LYS A 58 1.99 28.74 43.69
CA LYS A 58 2.90 29.09 44.79
C LYS A 58 4.06 29.97 44.35
N LEU A 59 4.61 29.70 43.18
CA LEU A 59 5.65 30.54 42.59
C LEU A 59 5.11 31.95 42.28
N ASN A 60 3.85 32.09 41.86
CA ASN A 60 3.26 33.41 41.62
C ASN A 60 2.97 34.16 42.94
N GLU A 61 2.49 33.47 43.98
CA GLU A 61 2.36 34.06 45.32
C GLU A 61 3.71 34.58 45.83
N LEU A 62 4.79 33.79 45.67
CA LEU A 62 6.15 34.19 46.05
C LEU A 62 6.66 35.40 45.25
N LYS A 63 6.35 35.47 43.95
CA LYS A 63 6.71 36.62 43.11
C LYS A 63 6.02 37.89 43.58
N GLU A 64 4.75 37.79 43.96
CA GLU A 64 3.97 38.92 44.45
C GLU A 64 4.51 39.44 45.78
N SER A 65 4.82 38.55 46.73
CA SER A 65 5.38 38.94 48.03
C SER A 65 6.81 39.49 47.92
N ALA A 66 7.59 39.02 46.94
CA ALA A 66 8.96 39.45 46.71
C ALA A 66 9.09 40.66 45.76
N LYS A 67 8.01 41.31 45.31
CA LYS A 67 8.05 42.36 44.28
C LYS A 67 9.06 43.49 44.51
N ASN A 68 9.31 43.83 45.78
CA ASN A 68 10.23 44.90 46.18
C ASN A 68 11.62 44.39 46.58
N ALA A 69 11.85 43.08 46.55
CA ALA A 69 13.13 42.47 46.89
C ALA A 69 14.11 42.52 45.71
N THR A 70 15.39 42.69 46.01
CA THR A 70 16.48 42.70 45.01
C THR A 70 16.53 41.42 44.18
N GLU A 71 16.19 40.29 44.80
CA GLU A 71 16.15 38.95 44.23
C GLU A 71 15.05 38.82 43.16
N TYR A 72 13.95 39.57 43.30
CA TYR A 72 12.88 39.58 42.31
C TYR A 72 13.28 40.34 41.05
N ALA A 73 14.03 41.43 41.17
CA ALA A 73 14.60 42.14 40.03
C ALA A 73 15.57 41.24 39.25
N ALA A 74 16.47 40.52 39.95
CA ALA A 74 17.36 39.54 39.34
C ALA A 74 16.59 38.40 38.64
N TYR A 75 15.52 37.89 39.27
CA TYR A 75 14.62 36.91 38.67
C TYR A 75 13.97 37.42 37.38
N LEU A 76 13.47 38.67 37.34
CA LEU A 76 12.84 39.24 36.15
C LEU A 76 13.82 39.35 34.98
N VAL A 77 15.07 39.71 35.24
CA VAL A 77 16.13 39.72 34.21
C VAL A 77 16.30 38.32 33.60
N GLU A 78 16.46 37.29 34.43
CA GLU A 78 16.64 35.91 33.94
C GLU A 78 15.38 35.33 33.27
N LYS A 79 14.19 35.67 33.77
CA LYS A 79 12.92 35.31 33.13
C LYS A 79 12.81 35.91 31.74
N ASN A 80 13.16 37.19 31.57
CA ASN A 80 13.13 37.86 30.28
C ASN A 80 14.15 37.25 29.31
N LYS A 81 15.38 36.96 29.76
CA LYS A 81 16.38 36.23 28.97
C LYS A 81 15.84 34.87 28.51
N THR A 82 15.28 34.08 29.43
CA THR A 82 14.72 32.76 29.12
C THR A 82 13.55 32.85 28.14
N SER A 83 12.66 33.83 28.31
CA SER A 83 11.53 34.07 27.42
C SER A 83 11.99 34.46 26.01
N ASN A 84 13.01 35.32 25.91
CA ASN A 84 13.60 35.71 24.64
C ASN A 84 14.26 34.51 23.94
N ALA A 85 15.09 33.75 24.65
CA ALA A 85 15.71 32.54 24.13
C ALA A 85 14.67 31.50 23.67
N PHE A 86 13.55 31.34 24.39
CA PHE A 86 12.47 30.45 23.99
C PHE A 86 11.71 30.95 22.76
N SER A 87 11.53 32.28 22.63
CA SER A 87 10.94 32.90 21.43
C SER A 87 11.82 32.68 20.20
N GLU A 88 13.13 32.85 20.35
CA GLU A 88 14.13 32.58 19.31
C GLU A 88 14.12 31.09 18.91
N LEU A 89 14.13 30.18 19.88
CA LEU A 89 14.00 28.74 19.63
C LEU A 89 12.71 28.41 18.86
N LYS A 90 11.57 28.98 19.25
CA LYS A 90 10.30 28.78 18.51
C LYS A 90 10.37 29.29 17.08
N ALA A 91 11.02 30.43 16.84
CA ALA A 91 11.22 30.96 15.50
C ALA A 91 12.09 30.01 14.66
N VAL A 92 13.15 29.43 15.24
CA VAL A 92 13.99 28.41 14.60
C VAL A 92 13.19 27.13 14.33
N MET A 93 12.48 26.58 15.32
CA MET A 93 11.66 25.38 15.15
C MET A 93 10.59 25.56 14.06
N LYS A 94 9.98 26.74 13.96
CA LYS A 94 9.01 27.05 12.90
C LYS A 94 9.67 27.13 11.52
N LYS A 95 10.90 27.67 11.43
CA LYS A 95 11.68 27.70 10.18
C LYS A 95 12.14 26.30 9.75
N GLU A 96 12.49 25.44 10.70
CA GLU A 96 12.90 24.05 10.42
C GLU A 96 11.71 23.14 10.12
N SER A 97 10.52 23.46 10.65
CA SER A 97 9.33 22.65 10.42
C SER A 97 8.98 22.55 8.94
N PHE A 98 8.58 21.36 8.51
CA PHE A 98 8.27 21.06 7.12
C PHE A 98 6.97 20.27 7.05
N LEU A 99 5.94 20.80 6.37
CA LEU A 99 4.63 20.15 6.19
C LEU A 99 4.01 19.58 7.49
N GLY A 100 4.16 20.28 8.62
CA GLY A 100 3.65 19.83 9.92
C GLY A 100 4.58 18.88 10.69
N PHE A 101 5.71 18.47 10.11
CA PHE A 101 6.78 17.75 10.81
C PHE A 101 7.74 18.72 11.49
N LYS A 102 8.42 18.23 12.54
CA LYS A 102 9.40 18.99 13.31
C LYS A 102 10.57 19.49 12.45
N ASN A 103 11.02 18.67 11.51
CA ASN A 103 12.06 18.99 10.55
C ASN A 103 11.94 18.10 9.30
N ILE A 104 12.68 18.46 8.24
CA ILE A 104 12.70 17.71 6.98
C ILE A 104 13.19 16.26 7.15
N GLN A 105 14.10 16.01 8.09
CA GLN A 105 14.61 14.66 8.34
C GLN A 105 13.50 13.73 8.84
N HIS A 106 12.64 14.20 9.76
CA HIS A 106 11.51 13.43 10.26
C HIS A 106 10.47 13.20 9.15
N PHE A 107 10.19 14.20 8.32
CA PHE A 107 9.34 14.02 7.14
C PHE A 107 9.91 12.96 6.19
N LEU A 108 11.19 13.04 5.82
CA LEU A 108 11.83 12.07 4.94
C LEU A 108 11.90 10.67 5.55
N GLY A 109 11.98 10.57 6.87
CA GLY A 109 11.91 9.29 7.59
C GLY A 109 10.57 8.61 7.36
N GLU A 110 9.47 9.30 7.68
CA GLU A 110 8.11 8.76 7.53
C GLU A 110 7.71 8.59 6.06
N PHE A 111 7.90 9.62 5.24
CA PHE A 111 7.59 9.56 3.82
C PHE A 111 8.44 8.54 3.08
N GLY A 112 9.73 8.44 3.42
CA GLY A 112 10.70 7.60 2.73
C GLY A 112 10.38 6.12 2.81
N TRP A 113 9.94 5.63 3.98
CA TRP A 113 9.58 4.22 4.12
C TRP A 113 8.28 3.89 3.38
N ALA A 114 7.28 4.77 3.45
CA ALA A 114 6.01 4.60 2.74
C ALA A 114 6.21 4.64 1.22
N PHE A 115 7.03 5.59 0.74
CA PHE A 115 7.39 5.70 -0.67
C PHE A 115 8.21 4.50 -1.15
N GLY A 116 9.16 4.00 -0.33
CA GLY A 116 9.90 2.78 -0.63
C GLY A 116 8.99 1.56 -0.75
N LEU A 117 8.02 1.40 0.16
CA LEU A 117 7.01 0.35 0.11
C LEU A 117 6.13 0.46 -1.14
N LEU A 118 5.78 1.68 -1.56
CA LEU A 118 5.02 1.94 -2.78
C LEU A 118 5.78 1.44 -4.02
N ILE A 119 7.05 1.84 -4.19
CA ILE A 119 7.88 1.42 -5.31
C ILE A 119 8.06 -0.09 -5.32
N TYR A 120 8.39 -0.68 -4.17
CA TYR A 120 8.54 -2.14 -4.04
C TYR A 120 7.28 -2.89 -4.46
N SER A 121 6.12 -2.41 -4.00
CA SER A 121 4.84 -3.08 -4.27
C SER A 121 4.40 -2.91 -5.72
N LEU A 122 4.61 -1.74 -6.33
CA LEU A 122 4.37 -1.51 -7.75
C LEU A 122 5.25 -2.39 -8.64
N PHE A 123 6.54 -2.51 -8.31
CA PHE A 123 7.47 -3.36 -9.04
C PHE A 123 7.03 -4.83 -8.99
N ASN A 124 6.76 -5.38 -7.79
CA ASN A 124 6.33 -6.77 -7.66
C ASN A 124 4.94 -7.02 -8.26
N LEU A 125 4.02 -6.06 -8.17
CA LEU A 125 2.72 -6.16 -8.83
C LEU A 125 2.88 -6.24 -10.36
N SER A 126 3.78 -5.44 -10.94
CA SER A 126 4.10 -5.47 -12.37
C SER A 126 4.70 -6.81 -12.79
N LEU A 127 5.62 -7.35 -11.98
CA LEU A 127 6.17 -8.69 -12.19
C LEU A 127 5.09 -9.79 -12.08
N ALA A 128 4.17 -9.67 -11.14
CA ALA A 128 3.06 -10.62 -10.98
C ALA A 128 2.16 -10.65 -12.22
N PHE A 129 1.90 -9.48 -12.83
CA PHE A 129 1.15 -9.40 -14.09
C PHE A 129 1.93 -9.91 -15.31
N ALA A 130 3.25 -9.71 -15.35
CA ALA A 130 4.11 -10.18 -16.44
C ALA A 130 4.23 -11.72 -16.50
N ARG A 131 4.13 -12.40 -15.34
CA ARG A 131 4.17 -13.86 -15.27
C ARG A 131 2.92 -14.48 -15.91
N LYS A 132 3.09 -15.32 -16.95
CA LYS A 132 1.99 -16.02 -17.68
C LYS A 132 1.17 -16.99 -16.81
N ASN A 133 1.60 -17.30 -15.59
CA ASN A 133 1.00 -18.32 -14.74
C ASN A 133 -0.30 -17.83 -14.06
N LYS A 134 -1.44 -18.49 -14.36
CA LYS A 134 -2.78 -18.14 -13.85
C LYS A 134 -2.96 -18.22 -12.33
N SER A 135 -2.00 -18.76 -11.56
CA SER A 135 -2.18 -19.00 -10.13
C SER A 135 -1.89 -17.80 -9.23
N LEU A 136 -1.32 -16.68 -9.70
CA LEU A 136 -0.79 -15.64 -8.80
C LEU A 136 -1.81 -14.58 -8.33
N LYS A 137 -3.10 -14.93 -8.23
CA LYS A 137 -4.13 -13.99 -7.77
C LYS A 137 -3.85 -13.48 -6.35
N GLY A 138 -3.26 -14.31 -5.48
CA GLY A 138 -2.87 -13.93 -4.12
C GLY A 138 -1.74 -12.89 -4.09
N GLU A 139 -0.71 -13.03 -4.94
CA GLU A 139 0.40 -12.07 -5.07
C GLU A 139 -0.10 -10.70 -5.53
N ILE A 140 -1.00 -10.68 -6.52
CA ILE A 140 -1.64 -9.44 -6.99
C ILE A 140 -2.38 -8.73 -5.85
N ILE A 141 -3.16 -9.48 -5.05
CA ILE A 141 -3.93 -8.92 -3.94
C ILE A 141 -3.02 -8.41 -2.83
N LEU A 142 -1.98 -9.18 -2.48
CA LEU A 142 -0.98 -8.77 -1.49
C LEU A 142 -0.32 -7.44 -1.90
N HIS A 143 0.25 -7.34 -3.10
CA HIS A 143 0.93 -6.12 -3.51
C HIS A 143 -0.03 -4.95 -3.72
N SER A 144 -1.28 -5.21 -4.15
CA SER A 144 -2.32 -4.17 -4.20
C SER A 144 -2.65 -3.64 -2.80
N SER A 145 -2.72 -4.51 -1.78
CA SER A 145 -2.92 -4.10 -0.38
C SER A 145 -1.75 -3.28 0.17
N LEU A 146 -0.51 -3.64 -0.18
CA LEU A 146 0.68 -2.87 0.21
C LEU A 146 0.73 -1.50 -0.47
N ILE A 147 0.33 -1.41 -1.75
CA ILE A 147 0.17 -0.11 -2.44
C ILE A 147 -0.85 0.76 -1.70
N PHE A 148 -1.99 0.17 -1.30
CA PHE A 148 -3.00 0.89 -0.54
C PHE A 148 -2.46 1.45 0.78
N ILE A 149 -1.76 0.61 1.57
CA ILE A 149 -1.12 1.02 2.83
C ILE A 149 -0.10 2.14 2.57
N ALA A 150 0.75 1.99 1.57
CA ALA A 150 1.75 2.99 1.23
C ALA A 150 1.12 4.34 0.82
N LEU A 151 0.09 4.32 -0.02
CA LEU A 151 -0.64 5.53 -0.43
C LEU A 151 -1.36 6.19 0.75
N TYR A 152 -1.90 5.39 1.69
CA TYR A 152 -2.50 5.90 2.91
C TYR A 152 -1.48 6.70 3.73
N PHE A 153 -0.28 6.16 3.97
CA PHE A 153 0.76 6.83 4.74
C PHE A 153 1.30 8.07 4.04
N ILE A 154 1.55 7.98 2.73
CA ILE A 154 1.95 9.14 1.93
C ILE A 154 0.91 10.26 2.07
N ASN A 155 -0.38 9.92 1.94
CA ASN A 155 -1.45 10.90 2.11
C ASN A 155 -1.50 11.47 3.54
N TRP A 156 -1.33 10.63 4.56
CA TRP A 156 -1.27 11.04 5.96
C TRP A 156 -0.11 11.99 6.24
N ASP A 157 1.08 11.71 5.71
CA ASP A 157 2.26 12.59 5.84
C ASP A 157 1.98 13.98 5.27
N PHE A 158 1.30 14.07 4.12
CA PHE A 158 0.97 15.37 3.53
C PHE A 158 -0.16 16.13 4.26
N GLN A 159 -0.90 15.48 5.16
CA GLN A 159 -2.13 16.03 5.76
C GLN A 159 -2.09 16.20 7.28
N LYS A 160 -0.91 16.08 7.90
CA LYS A 160 -0.70 16.21 9.36
C LYS A 160 -1.27 17.49 10.01
N ALA A 161 -1.70 18.47 9.22
CA ALA A 161 -2.34 19.68 9.70
C ALA A 161 -3.83 19.51 10.09
N ASN A 162 -4.53 18.46 9.64
CA ASN A 162 -5.94 18.20 10.00
C ASN A 162 -6.20 16.69 10.12
N ASP A 163 -6.33 16.18 11.35
CA ASP A 163 -6.85 14.83 11.57
C ASP A 163 -8.26 14.74 10.97
N TYR A 164 -8.43 13.87 9.99
CA TYR A 164 -9.76 13.59 9.48
C TYR A 164 -10.60 12.83 10.49
N SER A 165 -11.92 12.99 10.40
CA SER A 165 -12.83 12.18 11.20
C SER A 165 -12.62 10.69 10.90
N LYS A 166 -12.83 9.82 11.89
CA LYS A 166 -12.76 8.34 11.73
C LYS A 166 -13.60 7.86 10.53
N THR A 167 -14.73 8.51 10.27
CA THR A 167 -15.62 8.22 9.14
C THR A 167 -14.96 8.49 7.78
N THR A 168 -14.17 9.55 7.67
CA THR A 168 -13.44 9.90 6.45
C THR A 168 -12.42 8.82 6.08
N TYR A 169 -11.72 8.26 7.07
CA TYR A 169 -10.77 7.17 6.85
C TYR A 169 -11.47 5.90 6.30
N VAL A 170 -12.63 5.55 6.86
CA VAL A 170 -13.44 4.42 6.38
C VAL A 170 -13.93 4.65 4.94
N LEU A 171 -14.41 5.87 4.64
CA LEU A 171 -14.83 6.24 3.29
C LEU A 171 -13.68 6.15 2.29
N TYR A 172 -12.49 6.64 2.66
CA TYR A 172 -11.31 6.59 1.80
C TYR A 172 -10.90 5.13 1.50
N ALA A 173 -10.94 4.27 2.51
CA ALA A 173 -10.68 2.85 2.35
C ALA A 173 -11.67 2.18 1.39
N ILE A 174 -12.97 2.50 1.51
CA ILE A 174 -14.01 1.98 0.60
C ILE A 174 -13.78 2.47 -0.83
N VAL A 175 -13.53 3.77 -1.03
CA VAL A 175 -13.33 4.35 -2.37
C VAL A 175 -12.11 3.73 -3.04
N ILE A 176 -10.98 3.61 -2.34
CA ILE A 176 -9.79 3.02 -2.96
C ILE A 176 -9.98 1.51 -3.18
N ALA A 177 -10.65 0.79 -2.27
CA ALA A 177 -10.99 -0.62 -2.51
C ALA A 177 -11.82 -0.78 -3.81
N ILE A 178 -12.79 0.10 -4.05
CA ILE A 178 -13.56 0.13 -5.31
C ILE A 178 -12.64 0.40 -6.51
N ILE A 179 -11.75 1.39 -6.43
CA ILE A 179 -10.80 1.71 -7.50
C ILE A 179 -9.90 0.52 -7.83
N ILE A 180 -9.36 -0.16 -6.81
CA ILE A 180 -8.48 -1.32 -6.98
C ILE A 180 -9.25 -2.49 -7.61
N VAL A 181 -10.45 -2.79 -7.11
CA VAL A 181 -11.31 -3.85 -7.66
C VAL A 181 -11.66 -3.56 -9.12
N TYR A 182 -12.06 -2.32 -9.42
CA TYR A 182 -12.44 -1.91 -10.75
C TYR A 182 -11.24 -1.89 -11.72
N GLY A 183 -10.09 -1.35 -11.30
CA GLY A 183 -8.86 -1.37 -12.08
C GLY A 183 -8.39 -2.80 -12.39
N THR A 184 -8.46 -3.70 -11.40
CA THR A 184 -8.16 -5.12 -11.60
C THR A 184 -9.13 -5.77 -12.57
N TYR A 185 -10.43 -5.49 -12.45
CA TYR A 185 -11.45 -5.98 -13.37
C TYR A 185 -11.16 -5.55 -14.82
N LEU A 186 -10.86 -4.26 -15.05
CA LEU A 186 -10.53 -3.74 -16.37
C LEU A 186 -9.30 -4.42 -16.98
N LEU A 187 -8.23 -4.57 -16.19
CA LEU A 187 -7.00 -5.25 -16.65
C LEU A 187 -7.25 -6.71 -17.03
N VAL A 188 -8.01 -7.43 -16.21
CA VAL A 188 -8.37 -8.83 -16.48
C VAL A 188 -9.26 -8.93 -17.72
N ASN A 189 -10.25 -8.05 -17.86
CA ASN A 189 -11.15 -8.02 -19.00
C ASN A 189 -10.40 -7.74 -20.30
N HIS A 190 -9.50 -6.75 -20.30
CA HIS A 190 -8.67 -6.42 -21.47
C HIS A 190 -7.78 -7.60 -21.89
N LYS A 191 -7.13 -8.26 -20.92
CA LYS A 191 -6.32 -9.47 -21.18
C LYS A 191 -7.16 -10.60 -21.76
N ASN A 192 -8.35 -10.85 -21.21
CA ASN A 192 -9.25 -11.90 -21.71
C ASN A 192 -9.72 -11.60 -23.14
N ASN A 193 -10.08 -10.36 -23.42
CA ASN A 193 -10.46 -9.92 -24.77
C ASN A 193 -9.32 -10.13 -25.75
N TYR A 194 -8.09 -9.71 -25.42
CA TYR A 194 -6.92 -9.95 -26.26
C TYR A 194 -6.69 -11.44 -26.54
N ILE A 195 -6.77 -12.30 -25.51
CA ILE A 195 -6.64 -13.75 -25.66
C ILE A 195 -7.75 -14.32 -26.54
N ASN A 196 -8.99 -13.85 -26.38
CA ASN A 196 -10.14 -14.31 -27.15
C ASN A 196 -10.03 -13.89 -28.62
N THR A 197 -9.60 -12.66 -28.90
CA THR A 197 -9.32 -12.19 -30.26
C THR A 197 -8.23 -13.06 -30.91
N LEU A 198 -7.13 -13.33 -30.20
CA LEU A 198 -6.05 -14.17 -30.72
C LEU A 198 -6.53 -15.60 -31.01
N LYS A 199 -7.32 -16.19 -30.10
CA LYS A 199 -7.95 -17.51 -30.33
C LYS A 199 -8.89 -17.51 -31.53
N GLY A 200 -9.63 -16.41 -31.73
CA GLY A 200 -10.49 -16.21 -32.89
C GLY A 200 -9.70 -16.21 -34.20
N SER A 201 -8.60 -15.43 -34.25
CA SER A 201 -7.70 -15.41 -35.41
C SER A 201 -7.08 -16.77 -35.71
N VAL A 202 -6.63 -17.50 -34.67
CA VAL A 202 -6.08 -18.86 -34.84
C VAL A 202 -7.14 -19.82 -35.36
N ARG A 203 -8.37 -19.80 -34.82
CA ARG A 203 -9.48 -20.62 -35.35
C ARG A 203 -9.78 -20.29 -36.80
N SER A 204 -9.86 -19.01 -37.15
CA SER A 204 -10.12 -18.57 -38.51
C SER A 204 -9.05 -19.06 -39.49
N LEU A 205 -7.77 -19.05 -39.07
CA LEU A 205 -6.67 -19.61 -39.85
C LEU A 205 -6.79 -21.13 -40.02
N ILE A 206 -7.13 -21.85 -38.95
CA ILE A 206 -7.37 -23.30 -38.99
C ILE A 206 -8.52 -23.63 -39.95
N ASP A 207 -9.64 -22.92 -39.88
CA ASP A 207 -10.80 -23.11 -40.77
C ASP A 207 -10.42 -22.80 -42.23
N PHE A 208 -9.60 -21.78 -42.44
CA PHE A 208 -9.09 -21.46 -43.77
C PHE A 208 -8.24 -22.61 -44.34
N ILE A 209 -7.26 -23.12 -43.59
CA ILE A 209 -6.34 -24.18 -44.05
C ILE A 209 -7.08 -25.51 -44.23
N SER A 210 -7.91 -25.91 -43.26
CA SER A 210 -8.54 -27.23 -43.23
C SER A 210 -9.75 -27.38 -44.16
N ILE A 211 -10.48 -26.29 -44.40
CA ILE A 211 -11.72 -26.30 -45.18
C ILE A 211 -11.55 -25.52 -46.48
N LYS A 212 -11.24 -24.22 -46.40
CA LYS A 212 -11.26 -23.34 -47.59
C LYS A 212 -10.14 -23.65 -48.57
N ALA A 213 -8.91 -23.81 -48.08
CA ALA A 213 -7.74 -24.10 -48.92
C ALA A 213 -7.87 -25.50 -49.53
N LYS A 214 -8.24 -26.50 -48.73
CA LYS A 214 -8.52 -27.87 -49.20
C LYS A 214 -9.56 -27.89 -50.32
N ASN A 215 -10.66 -27.17 -50.17
CA ASN A 215 -11.74 -27.21 -51.16
C ASN A 215 -11.44 -26.38 -52.42
N LYS A 216 -10.55 -25.39 -52.34
CA LYS A 216 -10.28 -24.47 -53.45
C LYS A 216 -9.02 -24.81 -54.26
N TYR A 217 -8.00 -25.38 -53.62
CA TYR A 217 -6.67 -25.54 -54.21
C TYR A 217 -6.18 -26.98 -54.28
N VAL A 218 -6.92 -27.95 -53.71
CA VAL A 218 -6.55 -29.37 -53.71
C VAL A 218 -7.54 -30.16 -54.57
N SER A 219 -7.02 -30.95 -55.51
CA SER A 219 -7.76 -31.90 -56.35
C SER A 219 -8.57 -32.87 -55.49
N GLU A 220 -9.75 -33.30 -55.95
CA GLU A 220 -10.61 -34.24 -55.19
C GLU A 220 -9.87 -35.53 -54.80
N GLU A 221 -9.00 -36.01 -55.69
CA GLU A 221 -8.19 -37.22 -55.50
C GLU A 221 -7.20 -37.08 -54.33
N ASP A 222 -6.65 -35.88 -54.12
CA ASP A 222 -5.58 -35.60 -53.16
C ASP A 222 -6.10 -35.09 -51.81
N LYS A 223 -7.40 -34.79 -51.68
CA LYS A 223 -7.99 -34.24 -50.44
C LYS A 223 -7.83 -35.16 -49.24
N LEU A 224 -7.83 -36.48 -49.48
CA LEU A 224 -7.68 -37.47 -48.42
C LEU A 224 -6.25 -37.50 -47.88
N GLU A 225 -5.26 -37.36 -48.76
CA GLU A 225 -3.84 -37.26 -48.42
C GLU A 225 -3.54 -35.94 -47.71
N TYR A 226 -4.01 -34.80 -48.24
CA TYR A 226 -3.91 -33.49 -47.59
C TYR A 226 -4.47 -33.50 -46.15
N THR A 227 -5.60 -34.18 -45.93
CA THR A 227 -6.19 -34.27 -44.59
C THR A 227 -5.32 -35.11 -43.64
N LYS A 228 -4.70 -36.19 -44.12
CA LYS A 228 -3.80 -37.03 -43.33
C LYS A 228 -2.54 -36.26 -42.92
N ASP A 229 -1.94 -35.52 -43.85
CA ASP A 229 -0.72 -34.74 -43.61
C ASP A 229 -0.99 -33.62 -42.60
N TYR A 230 -2.08 -32.87 -42.79
CA TYR A 230 -2.50 -31.83 -41.85
C TYR A 230 -2.70 -32.37 -40.42
N LEU A 231 -3.35 -33.53 -40.27
CA LEU A 231 -3.55 -34.16 -38.96
C LEU A 231 -2.24 -34.68 -38.35
N ALA A 232 -1.33 -35.20 -39.17
CA ALA A 232 -0.01 -35.62 -38.73
C ALA A 232 0.82 -34.43 -38.20
N GLU A 233 0.77 -33.31 -38.92
CA GLU A 233 1.49 -32.09 -38.55
C GLU A 233 0.93 -31.45 -37.26
N LEU A 234 -0.41 -31.40 -37.11
CA LEU A 234 -1.07 -30.99 -35.86
C LEU A 234 -0.67 -31.87 -34.67
N LYS A 235 -0.56 -33.18 -34.89
CA LYS A 235 -0.17 -34.13 -33.84
C LYS A 235 1.29 -33.93 -33.43
N ASN A 236 2.17 -33.61 -34.39
CA ASN A 236 3.56 -33.27 -34.13
C ASN A 236 3.71 -31.94 -33.38
N THR A 237 2.99 -30.88 -33.78
CA THR A 237 3.02 -29.59 -33.06
C THR A 237 2.53 -29.73 -31.63
N ARG A 238 1.49 -30.54 -31.38
CA ARG A 238 0.96 -30.78 -30.03
C ARG A 238 1.88 -31.60 -29.13
N LYS A 239 2.84 -32.33 -29.70
CA LYS A 239 3.84 -33.12 -28.96
C LYS A 239 5.06 -32.28 -28.58
N ASN A 240 5.31 -31.18 -29.29
CA ASN A 240 6.51 -30.35 -29.17
C ASN A 240 6.26 -28.98 -28.48
N GLY A 241 5.01 -28.62 -28.17
CA GLY A 241 4.64 -27.36 -27.49
C GLY A 241 3.90 -27.59 -26.19
#